data_AF-A0A0M0KMW4-F1
#
_entry.id   AF-A0A0M0KMW4-F1
#
_cell.length_a   1.000
_cell.length_b   1.000
_cell.length_c   1.000
_cell.angle_alpha   90.00
_cell.angle_beta   90.00
_cell.angle_gamma   90.00
#
_symmetry.space_group_name_H-M   'P 1'
#
loop_
_entity.id
_entity.type
_entity.pdbx_description
1 polymer ?
#
loop_
_entity_poly.entity_id
_entity_poly.type
_entity_poly.pdbx_seq_one_letter_code
_entity_poly.pdbx_strand_id
1 'polypeptide(L)'
;MKGAGKWIFGILLVIIGANMILGMFNIHLGGIIGLVLGALLLYWGYQQWQARGKLSFGSVLLLAFGSILVMGGLGGVIGLAVAILFIYFGYRLLKKSDNDEEQPMDVALEKRPTSRAYDSIDEEFNKMMKKYDEA
;
A
#
# COMPACT_ATOMS: atom_id res chain seq x y z
N MET A 1 24.48 1.69 3.05
CA MET A 1 23.31 2.49 2.60
C MET A 1 21.98 1.74 2.86
N LYS A 2 21.75 1.17 4.06
CA LYS A 2 20.64 0.21 4.30
C LYS A 2 19.28 0.86 4.66
N GLY A 3 19.24 2.16 4.99
CA GLY A 3 17.99 2.92 5.23
C GLY A 3 17.40 3.56 3.98
N ALA A 4 18.25 3.90 2.98
CA ALA A 4 17.82 4.54 1.75
C ALA A 4 16.79 3.67 0.97
N GLY A 5 16.97 2.35 0.95
CA GLY A 5 16.04 1.44 0.27
C GLY A 5 14.63 1.44 0.86
N LYS A 6 14.50 1.46 2.20
CA LYS A 6 13.20 1.53 2.88
C LYS A 6 12.49 2.87 2.64
N TRP A 7 13.25 3.96 2.67
CA TRP A 7 12.73 5.31 2.41
C TRP A 7 12.30 5.50 0.95
N ILE A 8 13.12 5.07 0.00
CA ILE A 8 12.80 5.07 -1.44
C ILE A 8 11.55 4.22 -1.71
N PHE A 9 11.44 3.04 -1.09
CA PHE A 9 10.26 2.18 -1.24
C PHE A 9 9.00 2.83 -0.65
N GLY A 10 9.10 3.48 0.51
CA GLY A 10 8.00 4.22 1.11
C GLY A 10 7.49 5.36 0.21
N ILE A 11 8.40 6.16 -0.34
CA ILE A 11 8.07 7.24 -1.30
C ILE A 11 7.42 6.66 -2.55
N LEU A 12 7.98 5.59 -3.11
CA LEU A 12 7.44 4.93 -4.30
C LEU A 12 5.99 4.49 -4.05
N LEU A 13 5.71 3.90 -2.89
CA LEU A 13 4.37 3.43 -2.53
C LEU A 13 3.36 4.59 -2.41
N VAL A 14 3.78 5.71 -1.81
CA VAL A 14 2.96 6.93 -1.74
C VAL A 14 2.70 7.50 -3.14
N ILE A 15 3.72 7.56 -3.99
CA ILE A 15 3.59 8.06 -5.37
C ILE A 15 2.66 7.18 -6.19
N ILE A 16 2.75 5.85 -6.06
CA ILE A 16 1.85 4.91 -6.74
C ILE A 16 0.41 5.11 -6.24
N GLY A 17 0.20 5.17 -4.94
CA GLY A 17 -1.14 5.42 -4.37
C GLY A 17 -1.73 6.77 -4.80
N ALA A 18 -0.92 7.82 -4.80
CA ALA A 18 -1.34 9.14 -5.29
C ALA A 18 -1.68 9.12 -6.80
N ASN A 19 -0.84 8.48 -7.62
CA ASN A 19 -1.11 8.32 -9.06
C ASN A 19 -2.37 7.49 -9.33
N MET A 20 -2.69 6.48 -8.51
CA MET A 20 -3.95 5.74 -8.64
C MET A 20 -5.16 6.64 -8.39
N ILE A 21 -5.09 7.56 -7.41
CA ILE A 21 -6.16 8.53 -7.16
C ILE A 21 -6.28 9.50 -8.34
N LEU A 22 -5.17 10.05 -8.82
CA LEU A 22 -5.16 10.93 -10.00
C LEU A 22 -5.68 10.20 -11.26
N GLY A 23 -5.31 8.93 -11.43
CA GLY A 23 -5.76 8.07 -12.51
C GLY A 23 -7.25 7.72 -12.44
N MET A 24 -7.85 7.70 -11.25
CA MET A 24 -9.30 7.54 -11.07
C MET A 24 -10.07 8.74 -11.61
N PHE A 25 -9.47 9.94 -11.58
CA PHE A 25 -10.00 11.14 -12.22
C PHE A 25 -9.69 11.21 -13.72
N ASN A 26 -8.94 10.25 -14.28
CA ASN A 26 -8.62 10.22 -15.71
C ASN A 26 -9.90 9.88 -16.49
N ILE A 27 -10.49 10.91 -17.07
CA ILE A 27 -11.84 10.94 -17.63
C ILE A 27 -11.90 10.07 -18.91
N HIS A 28 -12.02 8.75 -18.76
CA HIS A 28 -12.32 7.83 -19.86
C HIS A 28 -13.80 7.93 -20.26
N LEU A 29 -14.17 7.69 -21.52
CA LEU A 29 -15.57 7.81 -22.01
C LEU A 29 -16.58 7.02 -21.18
N GLY A 30 -16.22 5.81 -20.73
CA GLY A 30 -17.07 5.03 -19.80
C GLY A 30 -17.18 5.65 -18.41
N GLY A 31 -16.12 6.30 -17.93
CA GLY A 31 -16.09 7.06 -16.68
C GLY A 31 -16.95 8.32 -16.75
N ILE A 32 -16.94 9.07 -17.86
CA ILE A 32 -17.81 10.25 -18.07
C ILE A 32 -19.27 9.86 -17.96
N ILE A 33 -19.67 8.79 -18.65
CA ILE A 33 -21.06 8.33 -18.65
C ILE A 33 -21.46 7.93 -17.22
N GLY A 34 -20.60 7.22 -16.50
CA GLY A 34 -20.81 6.89 -15.09
C GLY A 34 -20.89 8.11 -14.17
N LEU A 35 -20.07 9.14 -14.42
CA LEU A 35 -20.04 10.39 -13.67
C LEU A 35 -21.31 11.22 -13.91
N VAL A 36 -21.75 11.33 -15.16
CA VAL A 36 -22.99 12.03 -15.55
C VAL A 36 -24.22 11.31 -14.99
N LEU A 37 -24.30 9.98 -15.14
CA LEU A 37 -25.38 9.19 -14.54
C LEU A 37 -25.37 9.31 -13.01
N GLY A 38 -24.20 9.15 -12.39
CA GLY A 38 -24.04 9.24 -10.95
C GLY A 38 -24.45 10.62 -10.41
N ALA A 39 -24.04 11.70 -11.08
CA ALA A 39 -24.45 13.06 -10.75
C ALA A 39 -25.96 13.28 -10.88
N LEU A 40 -26.59 12.74 -11.94
CA LEU A 40 -28.05 12.77 -12.10
C LEU A 40 -28.77 12.02 -10.98
N LEU A 41 -28.28 10.83 -10.60
CA LEU A 41 -28.83 10.05 -9.49
C LEU A 41 -28.68 10.78 -8.15
N LEU A 42 -27.53 11.41 -7.90
CA LEU A 42 -27.29 12.21 -6.70
C LEU A 42 -28.23 13.42 -6.66
N TYR A 43 -28.39 14.12 -7.78
CA TYR A 43 -29.30 15.27 -7.89
C TYR A 43 -30.75 14.87 -7.63
N TRP A 44 -31.21 13.76 -8.22
CA TRP A 44 -32.55 13.21 -7.96
C TRP A 44 -32.72 12.73 -6.52
N GLY A 45 -31.73 12.04 -5.95
CA GLY A 45 -31.75 11.63 -4.54
C GLY A 45 -31.85 12.82 -3.59
N TYR A 46 -31.11 13.89 -3.88
CA TYR A 46 -31.15 15.15 -3.13
C TYR A 46 -32.50 15.87 -3.27
N GLN A 47 -33.05 15.96 -4.49
CA GLN A 47 -34.41 16.49 -4.70
C GLN A 47 -35.47 15.71 -3.94
N GLN A 48 -35.38 14.37 -3.91
CA GLN A 48 -36.29 13.51 -3.15
C GLN A 48 -36.18 13.75 -1.65
N TRP A 49 -34.95 13.92 -1.14
CA TRP A 49 -34.71 14.25 0.26
C TRP A 49 -35.32 15.62 0.62
N GLN A 50 -35.11 16.64 -0.22
CA GLN A 50 -35.67 17.97 -0.02
C GLN A 50 -37.21 17.96 -0.09
N ALA A 51 -37.79 17.25 -1.07
CA ALA A 51 -39.24 17.17 -1.24
C ALA A 51 -39.96 16.47 -0.07
N ARG A 52 -39.31 15.49 0.58
CA ARG A 52 -39.90 14.73 1.69
C ARG A 52 -39.47 15.25 3.07
N GLY A 53 -38.48 16.12 3.15
CA GLY A 53 -37.92 16.67 4.40
C GLY A 53 -37.28 15.63 5.33
N LYS A 54 -37.18 14.36 4.90
CA LYS A 54 -36.65 13.22 5.67
C LYS A 54 -35.92 12.29 4.72
N LEU A 55 -34.82 11.68 5.20
CA LEU A 55 -34.09 10.66 4.45
C LEU A 55 -34.97 9.41 4.32
N SER A 56 -35.68 9.31 3.21
CA SER A 56 -36.43 8.11 2.82
C SER A 56 -35.45 7.03 2.35
N PHE A 57 -35.84 5.77 2.53
CA PHE A 57 -35.08 4.62 2.02
C PHE A 57 -34.70 4.78 0.53
N GLY A 58 -35.61 5.32 -0.29
CA GLY A 58 -35.35 5.63 -1.69
C GLY A 58 -34.27 6.68 -1.89
N SER A 59 -34.32 7.81 -1.17
CA SER A 59 -33.28 8.85 -1.26
C SER A 59 -31.90 8.35 -0.80
N VAL A 60 -31.86 7.53 0.26
CA VAL A 60 -30.60 6.92 0.73
C VAL A 60 -30.03 5.98 -0.33
N LEU A 61 -30.88 5.16 -0.95
CA LEU A 61 -30.45 4.24 -1.99
C LEU A 61 -29.95 4.96 -3.23
N LEU A 62 -30.64 6.01 -3.71
CA LEU A 62 -30.20 6.84 -4.84
C LEU A 62 -28.89 7.57 -4.53
N LEU A 63 -28.74 8.12 -3.32
CA LEU A 63 -27.50 8.78 -2.91
C LEU A 63 -26.32 7.80 -2.82
N ALA A 64 -26.54 6.62 -2.24
CA ALA A 64 -25.52 5.59 -2.15
C ALA A 64 -25.10 5.09 -3.55
N PHE A 65 -26.07 4.74 -4.40
CA PHE A 65 -25.78 4.27 -5.76
C PHE A 65 -25.13 5.36 -6.63
N GLY A 66 -25.63 6.60 -6.55
CA GLY A 66 -25.05 7.74 -7.25
C GLY A 66 -23.60 7.98 -6.84
N SER A 67 -23.30 7.90 -5.55
CA SER A 67 -21.93 8.04 -5.03
C SER A 67 -20.99 6.96 -5.55
N ILE A 68 -21.45 5.70 -5.54
CA ILE A 68 -20.68 4.56 -6.07
C ILE A 68 -20.42 4.72 -7.58
N LEU A 69 -21.42 5.18 -8.33
CA LEU A 69 -21.29 5.44 -9.78
C LEU A 69 -20.32 6.57 -10.08
N VAL A 70 -20.39 7.69 -9.34
CA VAL A 70 -19.46 8.82 -9.50
C VAL A 70 -18.02 8.42 -9.17
N MET A 71 -17.82 7.51 -8.21
CA MET A 71 -16.49 6.95 -7.95
C MET A 71 -15.97 6.04 -9.07
N GLY A 72 -16.75 5.73 -10.11
CA GLY A 72 -16.36 4.79 -11.18
C GLY A 72 -16.83 3.36 -10.94
N GLY A 73 -17.88 3.17 -10.13
CA GLY A 73 -18.43 1.87 -9.77
C GLY A 73 -17.63 1.12 -8.71
N LEU A 74 -17.82 -0.19 -8.62
CA LEU A 74 -17.09 -1.06 -7.67
C LEU A 74 -15.57 -0.99 -7.88
N GLY A 75 -15.10 -0.90 -9.15
CA GLY A 75 -13.68 -0.78 -9.46
C GLY A 75 -13.05 0.51 -8.92
N GLY A 76 -13.80 1.60 -8.91
CA GLY A 76 -13.36 2.87 -8.33
C GLY A 76 -13.34 2.87 -6.80
N VAL A 77 -14.34 2.25 -6.17
CA VAL A 77 -14.36 2.07 -4.70
C VAL A 77 -13.20 1.18 -4.25
N ILE A 78 -12.97 0.06 -4.94
CA ILE A 78 -11.84 -0.84 -4.68
C ILE A 78 -10.51 -0.11 -4.96
N GLY A 79 -10.41 0.61 -6.08
CA GLY A 79 -9.24 1.40 -6.43
C GLY A 79 -8.89 2.45 -5.38
N LEU A 80 -9.89 3.16 -4.86
CA LEU A 80 -9.69 4.12 -3.77
C LEU A 80 -9.24 3.42 -2.48
N ALA A 81 -9.87 2.29 -2.11
CA ALA A 81 -9.47 1.54 -0.92
C ALA A 81 -8.01 1.06 -1.00
N VAL A 82 -7.60 0.54 -2.17
CA VAL A 82 -6.21 0.12 -2.43
C VAL A 82 -5.26 1.31 -2.39
N ALA A 83 -5.64 2.45 -2.98
CA ALA A 83 -4.82 3.65 -2.96
C ALA A 83 -4.61 4.19 -1.53
N ILE A 84 -5.67 4.21 -0.71
CA ILE A 84 -5.59 4.59 0.71
C ILE A 84 -4.65 3.66 1.46
N LEU A 85 -4.73 2.34 1.21
CA LEU A 85 -3.82 1.37 1.82
C LEU A 85 -2.36 1.65 1.43
N PHE A 86 -2.08 1.88 0.15
CA PHE A 86 -0.72 2.16 -0.32
C PHE A 86 -0.16 3.45 0.27
N ILE A 87 -0.96 4.52 0.34
CA ILE A 87 -0.56 5.78 0.97
C ILE A 87 -0.33 5.57 2.46
N TYR A 88 -1.23 4.87 3.16
CA TYR A 88 -1.11 4.63 4.59
C TYR A 88 0.13 3.81 4.93
N PHE A 89 0.36 2.69 4.24
CA PHE A 89 1.54 1.86 4.46
C PHE A 89 2.83 2.59 4.05
N GLY A 90 2.80 3.37 2.96
CA GLY A 90 3.94 4.15 2.50
C GLY A 90 4.32 5.23 3.52
N TYR A 91 3.33 5.99 3.99
CA TYR A 91 3.52 7.00 5.03
C TYR A 91 3.96 6.39 6.37
N ARG A 92 3.36 5.26 6.76
CA ARG A 92 3.76 4.52 7.97
C ARG A 92 5.20 4.03 7.88
N LEU A 93 5.63 3.56 6.71
CA LEU A 93 7.01 3.10 6.48
C LEU A 93 8.00 4.26 6.54
N LEU A 94 7.64 5.42 5.99
CA LEU A 94 8.43 6.65 6.09
C LEU A 94 8.55 7.11 7.55
N LYS A 95 7.44 7.12 8.29
CA LYS A 95 7.41 7.55 9.71
C LYS A 95 8.09 6.58 10.67
N LYS A 96 8.08 5.26 10.38
CA LYS A 96 8.83 4.26 11.16
C LYS A 96 10.33 4.37 10.95
N SER A 97 10.77 4.80 9.77
CA SER A 97 12.20 4.97 9.47
C SER A 97 12.85 6.11 10.27
N ASP A 98 12.07 7.04 10.82
CA ASP A 98 12.54 8.10 11.72
C ASP A 98 12.67 7.65 13.19
N ASN A 99 12.03 6.55 13.61
CA ASN A 99 11.98 6.13 15.02
C ASN A 99 12.57 4.75 15.32
N ASP A 100 12.82 3.92 14.30
CA ASP A 100 13.39 2.59 14.49
C ASP A 100 14.83 2.54 13.98
N GLU A 101 15.77 2.72 14.90
CA GLU A 101 17.01 1.94 14.86
C GLU A 101 16.62 0.45 14.73
N GLU A 102 17.16 -0.18 13.70
CA GLU A 102 17.34 -1.63 13.57
C GLU A 102 16.18 -2.54 14.02
N GLN A 103 15.15 -2.69 13.17
CA GLN A 103 14.46 -3.98 13.08
C GLN A 103 14.67 -4.57 11.67
N PRO A 104 15.41 -5.69 11.55
CA PRO A 104 15.50 -6.41 10.30
C PRO A 104 14.11 -6.98 10.02
N MET A 105 13.56 -6.69 8.83
CA MET A 105 12.54 -7.56 8.28
C MET A 105 13.25 -8.84 7.90
N ASP A 106 13.03 -9.87 8.69
CA ASP A 106 13.15 -11.29 8.35
C ASP A 106 12.19 -11.59 7.19
N VAL A 107 12.60 -11.16 6.00
CA VAL A 107 12.33 -11.94 4.80
C VAL A 107 12.94 -13.30 5.11
N ALA A 108 12.10 -14.33 5.18
CA ALA A 108 12.51 -15.72 5.27
C ALA A 108 13.29 -16.11 4.01
N LEU A 109 14.51 -15.57 3.88
CA LEU A 109 15.57 -16.13 3.08
C LEU A 109 16.18 -17.20 3.95
N GLU A 110 15.78 -18.43 3.65
CA GLU A 110 16.41 -19.68 4.04
C GLU A 110 17.87 -19.46 4.48
N LYS A 111 18.07 -19.55 5.79
CA LYS A 111 19.33 -19.38 6.50
C LYS A 111 20.27 -20.50 6.05
N ARG A 112 20.95 -20.34 4.91
CA ARG A 112 22.09 -21.19 4.55
C ARG A 112 23.14 -21.02 5.64
N PRO A 113 23.61 -22.09 6.30
CA PRO A 113 24.52 -22.01 7.43
C PRO A 113 25.94 -21.78 6.91
N THR A 114 26.27 -20.56 6.49
CA THR A 114 27.64 -20.23 6.07
C THR A 114 28.59 -20.09 7.26
N SER A 115 28.09 -19.87 8.47
CA SER A 115 28.95 -19.66 9.66
C SER A 115 29.68 -20.92 10.13
N ARG A 116 29.09 -22.11 9.98
CA ARG A 116 29.69 -23.35 10.52
C ARG A 116 30.90 -23.86 9.76
N ALA A 117 30.98 -23.57 8.46
CA ALA A 117 32.07 -24.02 7.60
C ALA A 117 33.36 -23.21 7.83
N TYR A 118 33.23 -21.91 8.13
CA TYR A 118 34.38 -21.07 8.48
C TYR A 118 34.94 -21.44 9.84
N ASP A 119 34.09 -21.67 10.84
CA ASP A 119 34.53 -22.11 12.17
C ASP A 119 35.34 -23.42 12.09
N SER A 120 34.92 -24.40 11.28
CA SER A 120 35.67 -25.66 11.13
C SER A 120 37.02 -25.52 10.43
N ILE A 121 37.14 -24.58 9.47
CA ILE A 121 38.40 -24.36 8.74
C ILE A 121 39.41 -23.65 9.65
N ASP A 122 38.96 -22.67 10.42
CA ASP A 122 39.82 -21.93 11.35
C ASP A 122 40.32 -22.83 12.49
N GLU A 123 39.50 -23.76 12.96
CA GLU A 123 39.88 -24.76 13.97
C GLU A 123 40.97 -25.72 13.46
N GLU A 124 40.86 -26.21 12.22
CA GLU A 124 41.89 -27.07 11.62
C GLU A 124 43.18 -26.31 11.32
N PHE A 125 43.07 -25.06 10.88
CA PHE A 125 44.22 -24.21 10.59
C PHE A 125 45.04 -23.92 11.86
N ASN A 126 44.36 -23.59 12.96
CA ASN A 126 45.01 -23.39 14.26
C ASN A 126 45.68 -24.65 14.80
N LYS A 127 45.06 -25.82 14.58
CA LYS A 127 45.64 -27.12 14.98
C LYS A 127 46.92 -27.44 14.21
N MET A 128 47.02 -27.09 12.92
CA MET A 128 48.23 -27.28 12.13
C MET A 128 49.36 -26.34 12.55
N MET A 129 49.05 -25.06 12.79
CA MET A 129 50.06 -24.08 13.23
C MET A 129 50.67 -24.46 14.58
N LYS A 130 49.84 -24.89 15.53
CA LYS A 130 50.32 -25.32 16.84
C LYS A 130 51.24 -26.55 16.76
N LYS A 131 50.97 -27.47 15.82
CA LYS A 131 51.80 -28.66 15.61
C LYS A 131 53.18 -28.33 15.01
N TYR A 132 53.31 -27.22 14.29
CA TYR A 132 54.58 -26.75 13.72
C TYR A 132 55.44 -25.98 14.73
N ASP A 133 54.82 -25.40 15.76
CA ASP A 133 55.51 -24.66 16.82
C ASP A 133 56.08 -25.58 17.92
N GLU A 134 55.61 -26.83 17.98
CA GLU A 134 56.06 -27.87 18.92
C GLU A 134 57.07 -28.88 18.30
N ALA A 135 57.55 -28.67 17.07
CA ALA A 135 58.54 -29.51 16.37
C ALA A 135 59.88 -28.77 16.17
#